data_AF-A0A438D1F4-F1
#
_entry.id   AF-A0A438D1F4-F1
#
_cell.length_a   1.000
_cell.length_b   1.000
_cell.length_c   1.000
_cell.angle_alpha   90.00
_cell.angle_beta   90.00
_cell.angle_gamma   90.00
#
_symmetry.space_group_name_H-M   'P 1'
#
loop_
_entity.id
_entity.type
_entity.pdbx_description
1 polymer ?
#
loop_
_entity_poly.entity_id
_entity_poly.type
_entity_poly.pdbx_seq_one_letter_code
_entity_poly.pdbx_strand_id
1 'polypeptide(L)'
;MATPENVLSIQVFHQCSSLVSIKLNMSNLLFWRSQVLPLVRSLGLVHHLSENRHASDETMGTETKETHDQSIETWSHNDGLLSSWLLGLMTEEVMLLLDGIETAYDVWNSLEESSFQ
;
A
#
# COMPACT_ATOMS: atom_id res chain seq x y z
N MET A 1 26.62 10.12 0.02
CA MET A 1 25.80 9.56 1.10
C MET A 1 24.44 9.28 0.46
N ALA A 2 24.12 8.01 0.22
CA ALA A 2 22.79 7.65 -0.27
C ALA A 2 21.79 8.08 0.81
N THR A 3 20.82 8.91 0.43
CA THR A 3 19.69 9.26 1.29
C THR A 3 19.00 7.96 1.71
N PRO A 4 18.68 7.77 3.00
CA PRO A 4 17.83 6.65 3.39
C PRO A 4 16.56 6.75 2.55
N GLU A 5 16.20 5.66 1.88
CA GLU A 5 14.91 5.52 1.22
C GLU A 5 13.83 5.99 2.20
N ASN A 6 12.87 6.79 1.73
CA ASN A 6 11.92 7.50 2.59
C ASN A 6 11.12 6.52 3.48
N VAL A 7 11.62 6.25 4.68
CA VAL A 7 10.91 5.49 5.71
C VAL A 7 9.76 6.36 6.19
N LEU A 8 8.53 5.94 5.91
CA LEU A 8 7.34 6.64 6.35
C LEU A 8 7.04 6.33 7.81
N SER A 9 6.28 7.22 8.45
CA SER A 9 5.90 7.06 9.85
C SER A 9 4.40 6.86 10.01
N ILE A 10 4.00 6.21 11.10
CA ILE A 10 2.59 6.07 11.50
C ILE A 10 1.89 7.44 11.54
N GLN A 11 2.59 8.50 11.95
CA GLN A 11 2.06 9.85 12.03
C GLN A 11 1.60 10.39 10.68
N VAL A 12 2.35 10.10 9.61
CA VAL A 12 2.00 10.52 8.24
C VAL A 12 0.67 9.88 7.82
N PHE A 13 0.53 8.57 8.02
CA PHE A 13 -0.71 7.86 7.69
C PHE A 13 -1.89 8.30 8.57
N HIS A 14 -1.67 8.56 9.86
CA HIS A 14 -2.69 9.12 10.74
C HIS A 14 -3.20 10.48 10.22
N GLN A 15 -2.32 11.34 9.72
CA GLN A 15 -2.71 12.61 9.11
C GLN A 15 -3.47 12.38 7.79
N CYS A 16 -3.01 11.48 6.94
CA CYS A 16 -3.68 11.13 5.68
C CYS A 16 -5.10 10.59 5.90
N SER A 17 -5.34 9.82 6.97
CA SER A 17 -6.69 9.34 7.32
C SER A 17 -7.71 10.46 7.48
N SER A 18 -7.30 11.62 8.01
CA SER A 18 -8.20 12.76 8.19
C SER A 18 -8.64 13.42 6.87
N LEU A 19 -7.91 13.17 5.78
CA LEU A 19 -8.19 13.70 4.44
C LEU A 19 -9.17 12.82 3.66
N VAL A 20 -9.41 11.59 4.12
CA VAL A 20 -10.36 10.66 3.50
C VAL A 20 -11.68 10.74 4.26
N SER A 21 -12.72 11.23 3.59
CA SER A 21 -14.03 11.51 4.18
C SER A 21 -15.00 10.34 4.17
N ILE A 22 -14.65 9.24 3.48
CA ILE A 22 -15.51 8.07 3.31
C ILE A 22 -14.77 6.78 3.66
N LYS A 23 -15.49 5.84 4.26
CA LYS A 23 -15.04 4.45 4.32
C LYS A 23 -15.50 3.69 3.07
N LEU A 24 -14.61 2.87 2.52
CA LEU A 24 -14.92 1.98 1.41
C LEU A 24 -16.01 0.99 1.80
N ASN A 25 -17.03 0.89 0.95
CA ASN A 25 -18.08 -0.10 0.98
C ASN A 25 -18.35 -0.62 -0.45
N MET A 26 -19.26 -1.57 -0.58
CA MET A 26 -19.57 -2.24 -1.86
C MET A 26 -20.10 -1.32 -2.97
N SER A 27 -20.47 -0.08 -2.66
CA SER A 27 -21.12 0.85 -3.60
C SER A 27 -20.30 2.09 -3.95
N ASN A 28 -19.16 2.32 -3.29
CA ASN A 28 -18.45 3.61 -3.37
C ASN A 28 -16.97 3.52 -3.76
N LEU A 29 -16.53 2.39 -4.32
CA LEU A 29 -15.13 2.16 -4.70
C LEU A 29 -14.52 3.30 -5.52
N LEU A 30 -15.24 3.80 -6.54
CA LEU A 30 -14.74 4.90 -7.39
C LEU A 30 -14.48 6.20 -6.60
N PHE A 31 -15.38 6.55 -5.68
CA PHE A 31 -15.20 7.74 -4.84
C PHE A 31 -14.07 7.55 -3.84
N TRP A 32 -13.99 6.37 -3.22
CA TRP A 32 -12.94 6.06 -2.25
C TRP A 32 -11.57 6.11 -2.93
N ARG A 33 -11.43 5.47 -4.09
CA ARG A 33 -10.21 5.48 -4.91
C ARG A 33 -9.78 6.90 -5.27
N SER A 34 -10.74 7.77 -5.61
CA SER A 34 -10.47 9.16 -5.97
C SER A 34 -9.90 9.99 -4.82
N GLN A 35 -10.14 9.60 -3.56
CA GLN A 35 -9.56 10.25 -2.38
C GLN A 35 -8.21 9.62 -1.97
N VAL A 36 -8.10 8.30 -2.06
CA VAL A 36 -6.92 7.56 -1.59
C VAL A 36 -5.75 7.64 -2.57
N LEU A 37 -5.98 7.44 -3.87
CA LEU A 37 -4.90 7.36 -4.86
C LEU A 37 -4.02 8.63 -4.92
N PRO A 38 -4.55 9.87 -4.86
CA PRO A 38 -3.72 11.08 -4.81
C PRO A 38 -2.84 11.16 -3.56
N LEU A 39 -3.30 10.65 -2.43
CA LEU A 39 -2.52 10.62 -1.18
C LEU A 39 -1.37 9.62 -1.31
N VAL A 40 -1.64 8.40 -1.78
CA VAL A 40 -0.60 7.39 -2.06
C VAL A 40 0.46 7.93 -3.02
N ARG A 41 0.03 8.65 -4.08
CA ARG A 41 0.93 9.33 -5.02
C ARG A 41 1.79 10.39 -4.34
N SER A 42 1.22 11.19 -3.46
CA SER A 42 1.94 12.23 -2.73
C SER A 42 2.97 11.66 -1.74
N LEU A 43 2.74 10.44 -1.26
CA LEU A 43 3.68 9.70 -0.40
C LEU A 43 4.75 8.93 -1.19
N GLY A 44 4.66 8.91 -2.53
CA GLY A 44 5.60 8.16 -3.38
C GLY A 44 5.38 6.64 -3.37
N LEU A 45 4.23 6.16 -2.89
CA LEU A 45 3.97 4.73 -2.66
C LEU A 45 3.22 4.03 -3.80
N VAL A 46 3.07 4.66 -4.96
CA VAL A 46 2.30 4.07 -6.09
C VAL A 46 2.88 2.71 -6.51
N HIS A 47 4.19 2.56 -6.43
CA HIS A 47 4.89 1.31 -6.76
C HIS A 47 4.45 0.14 -5.87
N HIS A 48 4.08 0.39 -4.61
CA HIS A 48 3.51 -0.63 -3.72
C HIS A 48 2.13 -1.13 -4.17
N LEU A 49 1.39 -0.37 -4.99
CA LEU A 49 0.08 -0.78 -5.50
C LEU A 49 0.16 -1.54 -6.82
N SER A 50 1.21 -1.29 -7.61
CA SER A 50 1.33 -1.78 -8.99
C SER A 50 2.34 -2.90 -9.17
N GLU A 51 3.34 -2.98 -8.31
CA GLU A 51 4.42 -3.95 -8.43
C GLU A 51 4.30 -5.00 -7.33
N ASN A 52 4.13 -6.26 -7.73
CA ASN A 52 4.27 -7.36 -6.79
C ASN A 52 5.76 -7.58 -6.51
N ARG A 53 6.25 -7.08 -5.38
CA ARG A 53 7.67 -7.19 -5.04
C ARG A 53 8.13 -8.62 -4.78
N HIS A 54 7.23 -9.54 -4.37
CA HIS A 54 7.57 -10.97 -4.26
C HIS A 54 8.06 -11.55 -5.59
N ALA A 55 7.61 -11.00 -6.73
CA ALA A 55 8.05 -11.41 -8.05
C ALA A 55 9.39 -10.77 -8.49
N SER A 56 9.84 -9.69 -7.83
CA SER A 56 10.99 -8.89 -8.28
C SER A 56 12.31 -9.26 -7.58
N ASP A 57 12.27 -9.90 -6.41
CA ASP A 57 13.48 -10.32 -5.66
C ASP A 57 14.34 -11.33 -6.42
N GLU A 58 13.81 -12.01 -7.44
CA GLU A 58 14.56 -12.98 -8.24
C GLU A 58 15.58 -12.35 -9.22
N THR A 59 15.61 -11.03 -9.39
CA THR A 59 16.34 -10.40 -10.53
C THR A 59 17.46 -9.42 -10.17
N MET A 60 17.72 -9.12 -8.90
CA MET A 60 18.66 -8.03 -8.55
C MET A 60 20.11 -8.49 -8.39
N GLY A 61 20.88 -8.32 -9.47
CA GLY A 61 22.34 -8.38 -9.47
C GLY A 61 22.98 -7.00 -9.20
N THR A 62 24.14 -7.02 -8.54
CA THR A 62 25.12 -5.92 -8.32
C THR A 62 25.00 -4.99 -7.11
N GLU A 63 24.08 -5.22 -6.16
CA GLU A 63 24.07 -4.48 -4.88
C GLU A 63 24.89 -5.16 -3.77
N THR A 64 25.47 -4.38 -2.86
CA THR A 64 26.04 -4.90 -1.62
C THR A 64 24.95 -5.46 -0.73
N LYS A 65 25.18 -6.63 -0.12
CA LYS A 65 24.21 -7.33 0.74
C LYS A 65 23.56 -6.42 1.80
N GLU A 66 24.34 -5.57 2.47
CA GLU A 66 23.83 -4.64 3.49
C GLU A 66 22.86 -3.58 2.92
N THR A 67 23.12 -3.08 1.71
CA THR A 67 22.27 -2.08 1.05
C THR A 67 20.95 -2.72 0.60
N HIS A 68 21.04 -3.94 0.06
CA HIS A 68 19.89 -4.72 -0.34
C HIS A 68 18.98 -5.04 0.85
N ASP A 69 19.55 -5.55 1.96
CA ASP A 69 18.80 -5.88 3.19
C ASP A 69 18.05 -4.64 3.75
N GLN A 70 18.70 -3.46 3.75
CA GLN A 70 18.07 -2.21 4.19
C GLN A 70 16.92 -1.75 3.28
N SER A 71 17.05 -1.92 1.97
CA SER A 71 15.97 -1.61 1.01
C SER A 71 14.79 -2.57 1.19
N ILE A 72 15.06 -3.84 1.52
CA ILE A 72 14.02 -4.84 1.78
C ILE A 72 13.22 -4.44 3.03
N GLU A 73 13.91 -4.12 4.11
CA GLU A 73 13.30 -3.70 5.37
C GLU A 73 12.48 -2.42 5.21
N THR A 74 13.03 -1.41 4.52
CA THR A 74 12.36 -0.12 4.31
C THR A 74 11.05 -0.28 3.52
N TRP A 75 11.10 -1.05 2.43
CA TRP A 75 9.91 -1.34 1.67
C TRP A 75 8.90 -2.15 2.48
N SER A 76 9.32 -3.20 3.20
CA SER A 76 8.42 -4.03 4.02
C SER A 76 7.69 -3.18 5.07
N HIS A 77 8.41 -2.27 5.72
CA HIS A 77 7.84 -1.31 6.66
C HIS A 77 6.82 -0.38 6.01
N ASN A 78 7.15 0.21 4.86
CA ASN A 78 6.25 1.11 4.14
C ASN A 78 5.01 0.38 3.60
N ASP A 79 5.17 -0.85 3.12
CA ASP A 79 4.06 -1.69 2.65
C ASP A 79 3.11 -2.02 3.79
N GLY A 80 3.63 -2.48 4.93
CA GLY A 80 2.82 -2.79 6.11
C GLY A 80 2.02 -1.60 6.63
N LEU A 81 2.60 -0.39 6.62
CA LEU A 81 1.88 0.84 6.97
C LEU A 81 0.79 1.17 5.96
N LEU A 82 1.09 1.05 4.66
CA LEU A 82 0.12 1.30 3.60
C LEU A 82 -1.05 0.32 3.67
N SER A 83 -0.79 -0.98 3.79
CA SER A 83 -1.79 -2.04 3.96
C SER A 83 -2.68 -1.77 5.16
N SER A 84 -2.08 -1.46 6.32
CA SER A 84 -2.81 -1.14 7.55
C SER A 84 -3.72 0.09 7.37
N TRP A 85 -3.23 1.11 6.68
CA TRP A 85 -4.00 2.32 6.40
C TRP A 85 -5.16 2.04 5.44
N LEU A 86 -4.93 1.32 4.34
CA LEU A 86 -5.96 0.97 3.37
C LEU A 86 -7.09 0.19 4.04
N LEU A 87 -6.77 -0.86 4.82
CA LEU A 87 -7.76 -1.64 5.58
C LEU A 87 -8.54 -0.77 6.57
N GLY A 88 -7.86 0.14 7.28
CA GLY A 88 -8.49 1.08 8.22
C GLY A 88 -9.53 2.01 7.57
N LEU A 89 -9.43 2.22 6.25
CA LEU A 89 -10.37 3.01 5.46
C LEU A 89 -11.53 2.20 4.89
N MET A 90 -11.73 0.95 5.30
CA MET A 90 -12.80 0.08 4.82
C MET A 90 -13.87 -0.19 5.89
N THR A 91 -15.05 -0.62 5.44
CA THR A 91 -16.05 -1.27 6.29
C THR A 91 -15.64 -2.71 6.58
N GLU A 92 -16.19 -3.28 7.66
CA GLU A 92 -15.96 -4.69 8.03
C GLU A 92 -16.38 -5.66 6.93
N GLU A 93 -17.52 -5.40 6.27
CA GLU A 93 -18.00 -6.20 5.13
C GLU A 93 -16.95 -6.31 4.02
N VAL A 94 -16.30 -5.21 3.65
CA VAL A 94 -15.26 -5.23 2.61
C VAL A 94 -14.00 -5.93 3.11
N MET A 95 -13.59 -5.72 4.36
CA MET A 95 -12.42 -6.40 4.93
C MET A 95 -12.60 -7.93 4.95
N LEU A 96 -13.81 -8.42 5.18
CA LEU A 96 -14.10 -9.87 5.16
C LEU A 96 -13.96 -10.50 3.77
N LEU A 97 -14.02 -9.71 2.69
CA LEU A 97 -13.79 -10.18 1.32
C LEU A 97 -12.29 -10.31 0.98
N LEU A 98 -11.43 -9.69 1.79
CA LEU A 98 -9.98 -9.63 1.59
C LEU A 98 -9.25 -10.72 2.39
N ASP A 99 -9.66 -11.98 2.21
CA ASP A 99 -9.08 -13.12 2.93
C ASP A 99 -7.64 -13.40 2.46
N GLY A 100 -6.73 -13.65 3.42
CA GLY A 100 -5.34 -14.03 3.14
C GLY A 100 -4.47 -12.96 2.47
N ILE A 101 -4.88 -11.69 2.47
CA ILE A 101 -4.13 -10.60 1.85
C ILE A 101 -3.00 -10.10 2.75
N GLU A 102 -1.77 -10.05 2.22
CA GLU A 102 -0.56 -9.70 2.99
C GLU A 102 0.02 -8.33 2.61
N THR A 103 -0.18 -7.86 1.38
CA THR A 103 0.48 -6.65 0.85
C THR A 103 -0.47 -5.56 0.38
N ALA A 104 0.04 -4.33 0.23
CA ALA A 104 -0.76 -3.22 -0.29
C ALA A 104 -1.17 -3.45 -1.76
N TYR A 105 -0.30 -4.13 -2.51
CA TYR A 105 -0.57 -4.61 -3.86
C TYR A 105 -1.80 -5.53 -3.88
N ASP A 106 -1.82 -6.54 -3.03
CA ASP A 106 -2.91 -7.51 -2.98
C ASP A 106 -4.23 -6.82 -2.59
N VAL A 107 -4.22 -5.96 -1.56
CA VAL A 107 -5.40 -5.18 -1.15
C VAL A 107 -5.94 -4.38 -2.33
N TRP A 108 -5.06 -3.67 -3.04
CA TRP A 108 -5.47 -2.79 -4.12
C TRP A 108 -6.02 -3.56 -5.33
N ASN A 109 -5.36 -4.64 -5.74
CA ASN A 109 -5.77 -5.42 -6.90
C ASN A 109 -7.06 -6.22 -6.64
N SER A 110 -7.24 -6.80 -5.45
CA SER A 110 -8.49 -7.49 -5.11
C SER A 110 -9.71 -6.56 -5.14
N LEU A 111 -9.53 -5.28 -4.77
CA LEU A 111 -10.59 -4.28 -4.89
C LEU A 111 -10.90 -3.92 -6.35
N GLU A 112 -9.90 -3.89 -7.23
CA GLU A 112 -10.13 -3.67 -8.66
C GLU A 112 -10.87 -4.85 -9.28
N GLU A 113 -10.46 -6.09 -8.99
CA GLU A 113 -11.08 -7.31 -9.53
C GLU A 113 -12.54 -7.48 -9.09
N SER A 114 -12.84 -7.22 -7.81
CA SER A 114 -14.20 -7.31 -7.26
C SER A 114 -15.17 -6.29 -7.86
N SER A 115 -14.67 -5.21 -8.48
CA SER A 115 -15.49 -4.20 -9.13
C SER A 115 -15.95 -4.55 -10.55
N PHE A 116 -15.36 -5.59 -11.14
CA PHE A 116 -15.70 -6.08 -12.48
C PHE A 116 -16.55 -7.36 -12.49
N GLN A 117 -17.02 -7.82 -11.32
CA GLN A 117 -17.94 -8.94 -11.15
C GLN A 117 -19.37 -8.47 -10.91
#